data_AF-B4NRY6-F1
#
_entry.id   AF-B4NRY6-F1
#
_cell.length_a   1.000
_cell.length_b   1.000
_cell.length_c   1.000
_cell.angle_alpha   90.00
_cell.angle_beta   90.00
_cell.angle_gamma   90.00
#
_symmetry.space_group_name_H-M   'P 1'
#
loop_
_entity.id
_entity.type
_entity.pdbx_description
1 polymer ?
#
loop_
_entity_poly.entity_id
_entity_poly.type
_entity_poly.pdbx_seq_one_letter_code
_entity_poly.pdbx_strand_id
1 'polypeptide(L)'
;MSTQARMILPLPCGKQKRKPGKYDEKDLIIYKDTPLTLNYEVNSKPKIVIYWLAELRNPCQEPILSEEHTDLKWLPKEEAKQCVGFKDNQVMIDKFHQMILDQNKPM
;
A
#
# COMPACT_ATOMS: atom_id res chain seq x y z
N MET A 1 -13.21 -8.76 15.29
CA MET A 1 -12.64 -7.67 14.46
C MET A 1 -11.39 -8.22 13.78
N SER A 2 -11.24 -8.09 12.47
CA SER A 2 -10.05 -8.58 11.75
C SER A 2 -9.20 -7.38 11.35
N THR A 3 -8.13 -7.14 12.10
CA THR A 3 -7.12 -6.14 11.77
C THR A 3 -6.16 -6.78 10.76
N GLN A 4 -6.06 -6.22 9.56
CA GLN A 4 -5.07 -6.64 8.58
C GLN A 4 -4.04 -5.52 8.40
N ALA A 5 -2.77 -5.83 8.68
CA ALA A 5 -1.65 -4.99 8.31
C ALA A 5 -1.33 -5.18 6.81
N ARG A 6 -1.23 -4.10 6.04
CA ARG A 6 -0.79 -4.14 4.64
C ARG A 6 0.36 -3.16 4.45
N MET A 7 1.50 -3.66 3.99
CA MET A 7 2.62 -2.82 3.57
C MET A 7 2.26 -2.19 2.22
N ILE A 8 2.57 -0.91 2.00
CA ILE A 8 2.45 -0.34 0.66
C ILE A 8 3.60 -0.88 -0.20
N LEU A 9 3.34 -2.07 -0.74
CA LEU A 9 3.81 -2.48 -2.05
C LEU A 9 2.94 -1.78 -3.12
N PRO A 10 3.40 -1.69 -4.37
CA PRO A 10 2.59 -1.22 -5.50
C PRO A 10 1.20 -1.85 -5.44
N LEU A 11 0.19 -0.99 -5.48
CA LEU A 11 -1.20 -1.39 -5.29
C LEU A 11 -1.60 -2.34 -6.43
N PRO A 12 -1.92 -3.60 -6.15
CA PRO A 12 -2.40 -4.48 -7.19
C PRO A 12 -3.81 -4.04 -7.61
N CYS A 13 -4.03 -3.97 -8.92
CA CYS A 13 -5.34 -3.68 -9.49
C CYS A 13 -6.14 -4.99 -9.56
N GLY A 14 -7.10 -5.19 -8.66
CA GLY A 14 -7.97 -6.37 -8.68
C GLY A 14 -8.68 -6.68 -7.35
N LYS A 15 -9.78 -7.43 -7.41
CA LYS A 15 -10.55 -7.89 -6.23
C LYS A 15 -10.31 -9.39 -5.96
N GLN A 16 -9.75 -9.76 -4.80
CA GLN A 16 -10.16 -10.88 -3.92
C GLN A 16 -9.20 -11.10 -2.71
N LYS A 17 -9.51 -12.07 -1.83
CA LYS A 17 -9.00 -12.25 -0.44
C LYS A 17 -8.00 -13.43 -0.29
N ARG A 18 -6.77 -13.15 0.23
CA ARG A 18 -5.77 -13.98 1.01
C ARG A 18 -4.28 -13.91 0.50
N LYS A 19 -3.48 -13.07 1.15
CA LYS A 19 -2.00 -12.95 1.09
C LYS A 19 -1.41 -12.24 -0.17
N PRO A 20 -0.74 -11.09 0.03
CA PRO A 20 -0.07 -10.37 -1.05
C PRO A 20 1.18 -11.09 -1.56
N GLY A 21 1.56 -10.77 -2.79
CA GLY A 21 2.81 -11.18 -3.42
C GLY A 21 4.04 -10.89 -2.57
N LYS A 22 5.09 -11.67 -2.77
CA LYS A 22 6.15 -11.88 -1.77
C LYS A 22 7.34 -10.95 -2.00
N TYR A 23 7.40 -9.84 -1.26
CA TYR A 23 8.67 -9.26 -0.82
C TYR A 23 8.84 -9.60 0.65
N ASP A 24 10.05 -10.02 1.05
CA ASP A 24 10.36 -10.29 2.44
C ASP A 24 10.74 -8.98 3.16
N GLU A 25 10.71 -8.94 4.50
CA GLU A 25 11.08 -7.74 5.27
C GLU A 25 12.51 -7.25 4.94
N LYS A 26 13.41 -8.18 4.58
CA LYS A 26 14.78 -7.86 4.13
C LYS A 26 14.81 -7.03 2.84
N ASP A 27 13.81 -7.16 1.97
CA ASP A 27 13.75 -6.47 0.68
C ASP A 27 13.22 -5.04 0.84
N LEU A 28 12.71 -4.71 2.03
CA LEU A 28 11.96 -3.48 2.31
C LEU A 28 12.63 -2.64 3.41
N ILE A 29 12.46 -1.33 3.31
CA ILE A 29 12.72 -0.36 4.38
C ILE A 29 11.35 0.11 4.86
N ILE A 30 10.96 -0.26 6.07
CA ILE A 30 9.64 0.06 6.63
C ILE A 30 9.75 1.26 7.56
N TYR A 31 9.00 2.32 7.25
CA TYR A 31 8.93 3.53 8.07
C TYR A 31 7.88 3.33 9.18
N LYS A 32 8.30 2.71 10.29
CA LYS A 32 7.40 2.26 11.37
C LYS A 32 6.60 3.39 12.04
N ASP A 33 7.09 4.62 11.99
CA ASP A 33 6.47 5.81 12.60
C ASP A 33 5.41 6.49 11.70
N THR A 34 5.06 5.87 10.58
CA THR A 34 4.07 6.39 9.61
C THR A 34 2.78 5.55 9.48
N PRO A 35 2.19 4.99 10.56
CA PRO A 35 0.99 4.18 10.40
C PRO A 35 -0.21 5.04 9.98
N LEU A 36 -0.92 4.63 8.93
CA LEU A 36 -2.23 5.17 8.56
C LEU A 36 -3.29 4.08 8.70
N THR A 37 -4.37 4.39 9.43
CA THR A 37 -5.47 3.46 9.65
C THR A 37 -6.67 3.82 8.78
N LEU A 38 -7.16 2.84 8.03
CA LEU A 38 -8.37 2.90 7.20
C LEU A 38 -9.47 2.07 7.87
N ASN A 39 -10.59 2.73 8.15
CA ASN A 39 -11.78 2.10 8.74
C ASN A 39 -12.92 2.18 7.73
N TYR A 40 -13.38 1.04 7.22
CA TYR A 40 -14.47 0.98 6.25
C TYR A 40 -15.30 -0.30 6.42
N GLU A 41 -16.52 -0.30 5.89
CA GLU A 41 -17.39 -1.47 5.96
C GLU A 41 -17.30 -2.33 4.70
N VAL A 42 -17.28 -3.65 4.88
CA VAL A 42 -17.38 -4.62 3.79
C VAL A 42 -18.52 -5.58 4.12
N ASN A 43 -19.58 -5.56 3.31
CA ASN A 43 -20.78 -6.36 3.53
C ASN A 43 -21.39 -6.13 4.93
N SER A 44 -21.52 -4.85 5.32
CA SER A 44 -22.04 -4.42 6.65
C SER A 44 -21.22 -4.92 7.85
N LYS A 45 -19.96 -5.30 7.62
CA LYS A 45 -19.03 -5.67 8.69
C LYS A 45 -17.89 -4.65 8.72
N PRO A 46 -17.61 -4.03 9.88
CA PRO A 46 -16.52 -3.08 10.00
C PRO A 46 -15.19 -3.79 9.79
N LYS A 47 -14.31 -3.16 8.99
CA LYS A 47 -12.97 -3.61 8.69
C LYS A 47 -11.99 -2.49 8.98
N ILE A 48 -10.90 -2.86 9.66
CA ILE A 48 -9.79 -1.97 9.99
C ILE A 48 -8.55 -2.48 9.27
N VAL A 49 -7.91 -1.60 8.50
CA VAL A 49 -6.66 -1.90 7.80
C VAL A 49 -5.63 -0.85 8.21
N ILE A 50 -4.46 -1.31 8.65
CA ILE A 50 -3.35 -0.43 9.00
C ILE A 50 -2.30 -0.56 7.91
N TYR A 51 -1.91 0.59 7.37
CA TYR A 51 -0.89 0.72 6.35
C TYR A 51 0.36 1.38 6.92
N TRP A 52 1.52 0.89 6.49
CA TRP A 52 2.81 1.53 6.72
C TRP A 52 3.44 1.85 5.38
N LEU A 53 4.16 2.98 5.35
CA LEU A 53 5.03 3.31 4.23
C LEU A 53 6.22 2.35 4.22
N ALA A 54 6.52 1.80 3.06
CA ALA A 54 7.72 1.01 2.85
C ALA A 54 8.35 1.37 1.50
N GLU A 55 9.67 1.31 1.47
CA GLU A 55 10.48 1.50 0.27
C GLU A 55 11.16 0.19 -0.11
N LEU A 56 11.21 -0.10 -1.41
CA LEU A 56 11.90 -1.28 -1.93
C LEU A 56 13.39 -1.00 -2.00
N ARG A 57 14.22 -1.88 -1.40
CA ARG A 57 15.69 -1.72 -1.43
C ARG A 57 16.27 -1.86 -2.82
N ASN A 58 15.72 -2.78 -3.62
CA ASN A 58 16.13 -3.00 -4.99
C ASN A 58 14.96 -2.68 -5.95
N PRO A 59 14.95 -1.50 -6.59
CA PRO A 59 13.87 -1.09 -7.49
C PRO A 59 13.76 -1.97 -8.74
N CYS A 60 14.80 -2.75 -9.08
CA CYS A 60 14.80 -3.68 -10.20
C CYS A 60 14.29 -5.08 -9.83
N GLN A 61 13.99 -5.34 -8.55
CA GLN A 61 13.44 -6.63 -8.14
C GLN A 61 11.99 -6.75 -8.62
N GLU A 62 11.71 -7.78 -9.41
CA GLU A 62 10.36 -8.03 -9.90
C GLU A 62 9.46 -8.61 -8.81
N PRO A 63 8.21 -8.14 -8.71
CA PRO A 63 7.25 -8.67 -7.75
C PRO A 63 6.76 -10.06 -8.17
N ILE A 64 6.75 -10.99 -7.23
CA ILE A 64 6.12 -12.29 -7.42
C ILE A 64 4.67 -12.19 -6.94
N LEU A 65 3.73 -12.24 -7.87
CA LEU A 65 2.30 -12.23 -7.57
C LEU A 65 1.84 -13.58 -7.05
N SER A 66 1.00 -13.57 -6.02
CA SER A 66 0.20 -14.73 -5.65
C SER A 66 -0.96 -14.90 -6.63
N GLU A 67 -1.58 -16.09 -6.65
CA GLU A 67 -2.77 -16.40 -7.48
C GLU A 67 -3.95 -15.42 -7.29
N GLU A 68 -3.91 -14.60 -6.25
CA GLU A 68 -4.94 -13.60 -5.95
C GLU A 68 -4.83 -12.32 -6.74
N HIS A 69 -3.63 -12.02 -7.20
CA HIS A 69 -3.30 -10.76 -7.86
C HIS A 69 -2.97 -11.10 -9.30
N THR A 70 -3.84 -10.68 -10.20
CA THR A 70 -3.69 -10.94 -11.63
C THR A 70 -2.77 -9.93 -12.32
N ASP A 71 -2.58 -8.76 -11.72
CA ASP A 71 -1.79 -7.67 -12.30
C ASP A 71 -1.20 -6.76 -11.21
N LEU A 72 -0.06 -6.14 -11.52
CA LEU A 72 0.63 -5.16 -10.69
C LEU A 72 1.24 -4.09 -11.57
N LYS A 73 1.06 -2.83 -11.15
CA LYS A 73 1.61 -1.67 -11.86
C LYS A 73 2.37 -0.79 -10.89
N TRP A 74 3.57 -0.38 -11.31
CA TRP A 74 4.28 0.74 -10.71
C TRP A 74 3.75 2.02 -11.35
N LEU A 75 3.11 2.88 -10.54
CA LEU A 75 2.38 4.04 -11.04
C LEU A 75 2.82 5.31 -10.29
N PRO A 76 2.88 6.46 -10.99
CA PRO A 76 2.93 7.76 -10.35
C PRO A 76 1.71 8.00 -9.46
N LYS A 77 1.83 8.93 -8.50
CA LYS A 77 0.83 9.20 -7.46
C LYS A 77 -0.61 9.36 -7.99
N GLU A 78 -0.81 10.17 -9.04
CA GLU A 78 -2.16 10.43 -9.56
C GLU A 78 -2.76 9.20 -10.27
N GLU A 79 -1.94 8.46 -11.01
CA GLU A 79 -2.36 7.21 -11.67
C GLU A 79 -2.68 6.12 -10.65
N ALA A 80 -1.91 6.02 -9.56
CA ALA A 80 -2.18 5.10 -8.45
C ALA A 80 -3.53 5.43 -7.78
N LYS A 81 -3.86 6.72 -7.61
CA LYS A 81 -5.16 7.18 -7.08
C LYS A 81 -6.32 6.81 -7.99
N GLN A 82 -6.14 6.96 -9.31
CA GLN A 82 -7.15 6.54 -10.29
C GLN A 82 -7.33 5.01 -10.27
N CYS A 83 -6.22 4.26 -10.23
CA CYS A 83 -6.23 2.81 -10.21
C CYS A 83 -6.96 2.22 -8.98
N VAL A 84 -6.78 2.82 -7.79
CA VAL A 84 -7.41 2.29 -6.57
C VAL A 84 -8.92 2.61 -6.50
N GLY A 85 -9.36 3.74 -7.07
CA GLY A 85 -10.78 4.12 -7.19
C GLY A 85 -11.53 4.43 -5.89
N PHE A 86 -11.00 4.08 -4.71
CA PHE A 86 -11.62 4.35 -3.41
C PHE A 86 -11.10 5.64 -2.78
N LYS A 87 -12.00 6.54 -2.39
CA LYS A 87 -11.67 7.87 -1.85
C LYS A 87 -10.73 7.81 -0.65
N ASP A 88 -10.98 6.90 0.30
CA ASP A 88 -10.15 6.82 1.51
C ASP A 88 -8.72 6.34 1.18
N ASN A 89 -8.59 5.43 0.22
CA ASN A 89 -7.27 5.01 -0.28
C ASN A 89 -6.57 6.14 -1.03
N GLN A 90 -7.29 6.96 -1.79
CA GLN A 90 -6.70 8.13 -2.47
C GLN A 90 -6.13 9.13 -1.46
N VAL A 91 -6.88 9.43 -0.39
CA VAL A 91 -6.42 10.29 0.71
C VAL A 91 -5.20 9.70 1.41
N MET A 92 -5.18 8.37 1.61
CA MET A 92 -4.01 7.68 2.16
C MET A 92 -2.78 7.83 1.26
N ILE A 93 -2.93 7.67 -0.07
CA ILE A 93 -1.84 7.87 -1.03
C ILE A 93 -1.31 9.31 -0.96
N ASP A 94 -2.19 10.32 -0.91
CA ASP A 94 -1.78 11.72 -0.78
C ASP A 94 -0.98 11.97 0.52
N LYS A 95 -1.42 11.40 1.65
CA LYS A 95 -0.71 11.51 2.94
C LYS A 95 0.67 10.88 2.89
N PHE A 96 0.79 9.65 2.38
CA PHE A 96 2.08 9.00 2.25
C PHE A 96 3.02 9.72 1.30
N HIS A 97 2.50 10.24 0.19
CA HIS A 97 3.30 11.05 -0.72
C HIS A 97 3.83 12.33 -0.04
N GLN A 98 2.99 13.01 0.75
CA GLN A 98 3.43 14.18 1.50
C GLN A 98 4.54 13.81 2.51
N MET A 99 4.40 12.69 3.23
CA MET A 99 5.45 12.21 4.15
C MET A 99 6.79 12.00 3.43
N ILE A 100 6.78 11.43 2.21
CA ILE A 100 7.98 11.26 1.40
C ILE A 100 8.59 12.62 1.03
N LEU A 101 7.78 13.61 0.65
CA LEU A 101 8.28 14.95 0.31
C LEU A 101 8.89 15.65 1.52
N ASP A 102 8.26 15.52 2.70
CA ASP A 102 8.74 16.13 3.93
C ASP A 102 10.06 15.51 4.40
N GLN A 103 10.27 14.21 4.20
CA GLN A 103 11.54 13.53 4.47
C GLN A 103 12.68 14.01 3.57
N ASN A 104 12.38 14.43 2.34
CA ASN A 104 13.36 14.87 1.35
C ASN A 104 13.62 16.37 1.37
N LYS A 105 13.04 17.10 2.33
CA LYS A 105 13.26 18.54 2.45
C LYS A 105 14.64 18.80 3.06
N PRO A 106 15.57 19.49 2.37
CA PRO A 106 16.79 19.96 3.02
C PRO A 106 16.39 20.93 4.13
N MET A 107 16.90 20.69 5.34
CA MET A 107 16.78 21.62 6.47
C MET A 107 17.37 22.98 6.13
#